data_AF-A0A1Y2LUT1-F1
#
_entry.id   AF-A0A1Y2LUT1-F1
#
_cell.length_a   1.000
_cell.length_b   1.000
_cell.length_c   1.000
_cell.angle_alpha   90.00
_cell.angle_beta   90.00
_cell.angle_gamma   90.00
#
_symmetry.space_group_name_H-M   'P 1'
#
loop_
_entity.id
_entity.type
_entity.pdbx_description
1 polymer ?
#
loop_
_entity_poly.entity_id
_entity_poly.type
_entity_poly.pdbx_seq_one_letter_code
_entity_poly.pdbx_strand_id
1 'polypeptide(L)'
;MQWEWHRVRSSFHRSRREKINSKLTSLNDALRNCGLGRSDAPIEQGQRGVDEIRQLFDDKVIATTRRNAASLHKAINTSWGCSCVESHSGNILLDWHGIKRPQSNSFSLAFPPSSVPPFQHISTDQGWKFVAVCVQETSPATTSTAPESLPAAEDINQFLDPDKKRTRFFDLIRPRSPGKSPSVVVFQPGTIYFKLSDVVSYPYSAPSGRQSSVAGGRGSTPGLTKPLPGSCPLSQCYGPAQTPHGTIPVPDSDLLEIHLLPHDQQPGSIGGSISLQILLPGSVSKRIKAQSNMTRKERFGIAAALTWGTMYLCDSAWLNESIESKAIGVTFKKHGGVQDPRIFGHPFLNVIFPGSQVMSDQTVQTKENELVVKQIQNKTLCSLAIRLMELGLDKDFGQLRKEYDEEFSPDSGGVSVSDFEIARFFLHSLGRDCGINYQNAVGHCLRFLFAGSPENCFQDVRFRRTYFDMVIAPVQNVYNTIDQYQYQAQDP
;
A
#
# COMPACT_ATOMS: atom_id res chain seq x y z
N MET A 1 33.82 6.24 -11.78
CA MET A 1 34.27 4.91 -12.30
C MET A 1 34.24 4.73 -13.83
N GLN A 2 33.37 5.41 -14.61
CA GLN A 2 33.29 5.16 -16.07
C GLN A 2 34.58 5.57 -16.83
N TRP A 3 35.30 6.58 -16.33
CA TRP A 3 36.56 7.07 -16.90
C TRP A 3 37.77 6.15 -16.65
N GLU A 4 37.78 5.40 -15.55
CA GLU A 4 38.88 4.47 -15.25
C GLU A 4 38.79 3.19 -16.07
N TRP A 5 37.57 2.69 -16.29
CA TRP A 5 37.36 1.54 -17.17
C TRP A 5 37.85 1.85 -18.59
N HIS A 6 37.72 3.08 -19.08
CA HIS A 6 38.22 3.40 -20.41
C HIS A 6 39.75 3.37 -20.49
N ARG A 7 40.45 3.82 -19.43
CA ARG A 7 41.93 3.73 -19.32
C ARG A 7 42.41 2.30 -19.18
N VAL A 8 41.76 1.50 -18.32
CA VAL A 8 42.05 0.07 -18.17
C VAL A 8 41.78 -0.68 -19.48
N ARG A 9 40.70 -0.33 -20.20
CA ARG A 9 40.38 -0.90 -21.52
C ARG A 9 41.34 -0.44 -22.61
N SER A 10 42.02 0.68 -22.48
CA SER A 10 42.97 1.18 -23.49
C SER A 10 44.42 0.76 -23.23
N SER A 11 44.75 0.38 -21.99
CA SER A 11 46.09 -0.07 -21.59
C SER A 11 46.40 -1.52 -21.99
N PHE A 12 45.39 -2.28 -22.43
CA PHE A 12 45.60 -3.58 -23.04
C PHE A 12 45.59 -3.47 -24.58
N HIS A 13 46.65 -3.97 -25.22
CA HIS A 13 46.66 -4.20 -26.67
C HIS A 13 45.40 -5.00 -27.10
N ARG A 14 44.88 -4.69 -28.30
CA ARG A 14 43.64 -5.30 -28.83
C ARG A 14 43.61 -6.83 -28.70
N SER A 15 44.72 -7.51 -29.03
CA SER A 15 44.76 -8.98 -28.93
C SER A 15 44.69 -9.48 -27.48
N ARG A 16 45.29 -8.76 -26.52
CA ARG A 16 45.20 -9.10 -25.09
C ARG A 16 43.79 -8.92 -24.56
N ARG A 17 43.06 -7.91 -25.04
CA ARG A 17 41.64 -7.73 -24.72
C ARG A 17 40.76 -8.85 -25.25
N GLU A 18 40.93 -9.21 -26.53
CA GLU A 18 40.19 -10.32 -27.13
C GLU A 18 40.46 -11.63 -26.40
N LYS A 19 41.71 -11.86 -25.95
CA LYS A 19 42.08 -13.03 -25.16
C LYS A 19 41.47 -13.03 -23.76
N ILE A 20 41.45 -11.88 -23.06
CA ILE A 20 40.82 -11.75 -21.74
C ILE A 20 39.31 -11.93 -21.86
N ASN A 21 38.66 -11.30 -22.85
CA ASN A 21 37.23 -11.45 -23.08
C ASN A 21 36.86 -12.89 -23.40
N SER A 22 37.61 -13.55 -24.29
CA SER A 22 37.38 -14.96 -24.63
C SER A 22 37.51 -15.86 -23.40
N LYS A 23 38.48 -15.58 -22.52
CA LYS A 23 38.67 -16.31 -21.26
C LYS A 23 37.55 -16.06 -20.26
N LEU A 24 37.06 -14.82 -20.13
CA LEU A 24 35.91 -14.48 -19.28
C LEU A 24 34.61 -15.11 -19.80
N THR A 25 34.36 -15.09 -21.10
CA THR A 25 33.22 -15.77 -21.72
C THR A 25 33.29 -17.27 -21.46
N SER A 26 34.45 -17.90 -21.71
CA SER A 26 34.66 -19.33 -21.45
C SER A 26 34.47 -19.70 -19.96
N LEU A 27 34.93 -18.86 -19.03
CA LEU A 27 34.71 -19.09 -17.59
C LEU A 27 33.25 -18.91 -17.20
N ASN A 28 32.55 -17.92 -17.75
CA ASN A 28 31.11 -17.75 -17.53
C ASN A 28 30.31 -18.95 -18.07
N ASP A 29 30.69 -19.47 -19.24
CA ASP A 29 30.08 -20.66 -19.82
C ASP A 29 30.39 -21.92 -18.99
N ALA A 30 31.63 -22.06 -18.50
CA ALA A 30 31.99 -23.14 -17.58
C ALA A 30 31.20 -23.04 -16.26
N LEU A 31 31.06 -21.86 -15.68
CA LEU A 31 30.28 -21.63 -14.46
C LEU A 31 28.78 -21.93 -14.67
N ARG A 32 28.22 -21.59 -15.85
CA ARG A 32 26.87 -21.98 -16.25
C ARG A 32 26.70 -23.49 -16.36
N ASN A 33 27.71 -24.18 -16.91
CA ASN A 33 27.69 -25.62 -17.12
C ASN A 33 27.99 -26.44 -15.84
N CYS A 34 28.66 -25.86 -14.86
CA CYS A 34 28.95 -26.50 -13.57
C CYS A 34 27.72 -26.64 -12.65
N GLY A 35 26.51 -26.29 -13.10
CA GLY A 35 25.29 -26.37 -12.28
C GLY A 35 25.23 -25.34 -11.12
N LEU A 36 26.29 -24.58 -10.89
CA LEU A 36 26.35 -23.45 -9.95
C LEU A 36 25.56 -22.23 -10.45
N GLY A 37 25.20 -22.22 -11.74
CA GLY A 37 24.25 -21.28 -12.34
C GLY A 37 22.78 -21.62 -12.12
N ARG A 38 22.47 -22.62 -11.29
CA ARG A 38 21.13 -22.79 -10.72
C ARG A 38 20.93 -21.73 -9.63
N SER A 39 20.63 -20.52 -10.05
CA SER A 39 19.65 -19.75 -9.29
C SER A 39 18.35 -20.54 -9.50
N ASP A 40 17.96 -21.34 -8.52
CA ASP A 40 16.87 -22.34 -8.57
C ASP A 40 15.46 -21.72 -8.66
N ALA A 41 15.31 -20.67 -9.46
CA ALA A 41 14.04 -20.25 -10.02
C ALA A 41 14.29 -19.84 -11.46
N PRO A 42 13.62 -20.46 -12.45
CA PRO A 42 13.64 -19.97 -13.82
C PRO A 42 13.33 -18.47 -13.80
N ILE A 43 14.17 -17.64 -14.44
CA ILE A 43 13.91 -16.20 -14.60
C ILE A 43 12.48 -15.97 -15.13
N GLU A 44 11.96 -16.93 -15.90
CA GLU A 44 10.59 -16.99 -16.40
C GLU A 44 9.50 -17.03 -15.31
N GLN A 45 9.74 -17.70 -14.17
CA GLN A 45 8.78 -17.77 -13.07
C GLN A 45 8.63 -16.42 -12.36
N GLY A 46 9.74 -15.69 -12.22
CA GLY A 46 9.73 -14.32 -11.71
C GLY A 46 8.95 -13.38 -12.64
N GLN A 47 9.08 -13.55 -13.96
CA GLN A 47 8.36 -12.73 -14.92
C GLN A 47 6.85 -13.03 -14.94
N ARG A 48 6.47 -14.30 -14.87
CA ARG A 48 5.05 -14.72 -14.85
C ARG A 48 4.29 -14.11 -13.68
N GLY A 49 4.85 -14.18 -12.47
CA GLY A 49 4.20 -13.61 -11.28
C GLY A 49 4.05 -12.08 -11.37
N VAL A 50 5.05 -11.38 -11.93
CA VAL A 50 4.95 -9.94 -12.20
C VAL A 50 3.84 -9.66 -13.22
N ASP A 51 3.73 -10.43 -14.29
CA ASP A 51 2.70 -10.23 -15.32
C ASP A 51 1.28 -10.50 -14.80
N GLU A 52 1.11 -11.48 -13.91
CA GLU A 52 -0.16 -11.71 -13.20
C GLU A 52 -0.55 -10.49 -12.35
N ILE A 53 0.40 -9.90 -11.64
CA ILE A 53 0.14 -8.69 -10.83
C ILE A 53 -0.17 -7.49 -11.74
N ARG A 54 0.53 -7.32 -12.88
CA ARG A 54 0.26 -6.25 -13.87
C ARG A 54 -1.16 -6.26 -14.41
N GLN A 55 -1.78 -7.43 -14.49
CA GLN A 55 -3.19 -7.56 -14.92
C GLN A 55 -4.18 -7.06 -13.87
N LEU A 56 -3.76 -6.88 -12.61
CA LEU A 56 -4.59 -6.33 -11.54
C LEU A 56 -4.71 -4.80 -11.59
N PHE A 57 -3.98 -4.13 -12.50
CA PHE A 57 -4.10 -2.68 -12.65
C PHE A 57 -5.50 -2.29 -13.14
N ASP A 58 -6.21 -1.53 -12.32
CA ASP A 58 -7.49 -0.90 -12.65
C ASP A 58 -7.41 0.58 -12.30
N ASP A 59 -7.31 1.43 -13.33
CA ASP A 59 -7.16 2.86 -13.15
C ASP A 59 -8.39 3.51 -12.48
N LYS A 60 -9.59 3.01 -12.78
CA LYS A 60 -10.83 3.55 -12.22
C LYS A 60 -10.87 3.29 -10.72
N VAL A 61 -10.50 2.08 -10.29
CA VAL A 61 -10.36 1.73 -8.87
C VAL A 61 -9.31 2.62 -8.23
N ILE A 62 -8.12 2.74 -8.82
CA ILE A 62 -7.02 3.55 -8.26
C ILE A 62 -7.41 5.03 -8.11
N ALA A 63 -7.97 5.64 -9.15
CA ALA A 63 -8.40 7.04 -9.12
C ALA A 63 -9.50 7.27 -8.07
N THR A 64 -10.42 6.31 -7.92
CA THR A 64 -11.48 6.37 -6.91
C THR A 64 -10.91 6.23 -5.50
N THR A 65 -10.02 5.28 -5.25
CA THR A 65 -9.32 5.13 -3.96
C THR A 65 -8.55 6.39 -3.59
N ARG A 66 -7.81 6.99 -4.53
CA ARG A 66 -7.07 8.25 -4.32
C ARG A 66 -8.00 9.39 -3.91
N ARG A 67 -9.11 9.57 -4.65
CA ARG A 67 -10.12 10.59 -4.34
C ARG A 67 -10.73 10.36 -2.96
N ASN A 68 -11.11 9.13 -2.66
CA ASN A 68 -11.73 8.77 -1.38
C ASN A 68 -10.78 8.95 -0.20
N ALA A 69 -9.49 8.62 -0.36
CA ALA A 69 -8.47 8.86 0.66
C ALA A 69 -8.30 10.36 0.93
N ALA A 70 -8.27 11.20 -0.12
CA ALA A 70 -8.22 12.65 0.03
C ALA A 70 -9.46 13.22 0.75
N SER A 71 -10.66 12.77 0.36
CA SER A 71 -11.91 13.13 1.03
C SER A 71 -11.92 12.70 2.49
N LEU A 72 -11.44 11.50 2.79
CA LEU A 72 -11.31 10.96 4.14
C LEU A 72 -10.39 11.82 5.00
N HIS A 73 -9.24 12.24 4.47
CA HIS A 73 -8.36 13.16 5.19
C HIS A 73 -9.08 14.45 5.55
N LYS A 74 -9.74 15.07 4.56
CA LYS A 74 -10.43 16.36 4.73
C LYS A 74 -11.56 16.27 5.75
N ALA A 75 -12.33 15.19 5.69
CA ALA A 75 -13.40 14.89 6.63
C ALA A 75 -12.85 14.70 8.06
N ILE A 76 -11.81 13.90 8.26
CA ILE A 76 -11.19 13.72 9.58
C ILE A 76 -10.64 15.05 10.12
N ASN A 77 -9.92 15.80 9.28
CA ASN A 77 -9.31 17.07 9.67
C ASN A 77 -10.35 18.09 10.17
N THR A 78 -11.52 18.14 9.53
CA THR A 78 -12.62 19.04 9.93
C THR A 78 -13.44 18.50 11.10
N SER A 79 -13.53 17.17 11.24
CA SER A 79 -14.37 16.51 12.24
C SER A 79 -13.74 16.40 13.62
N TRP A 80 -12.43 16.66 13.75
CA TRP A 80 -11.84 16.79 15.07
C TRP A 80 -12.58 17.83 15.89
N GLY A 81 -12.93 18.99 15.31
CA GLY A 81 -13.90 19.95 15.87
C GLY A 81 -13.68 20.34 17.34
N CYS A 82 -12.50 20.08 17.88
CA CYS A 82 -12.23 20.10 19.31
C CYS A 82 -11.24 21.22 19.64
N SER A 83 -11.39 21.79 20.82
CA SER A 83 -10.44 22.74 21.40
C SER A 83 -9.22 22.05 22.02
N CYS A 84 -8.92 20.81 21.61
CA CYS A 84 -7.77 20.05 22.08
C CYS A 84 -6.49 20.84 21.65
N VAL A 85 -5.61 21.16 22.61
CA VAL A 85 -4.35 21.90 22.35
C VAL A 85 -3.34 21.00 21.65
N GLU A 86 -3.31 19.74 22.07
CA GLU A 86 -2.47 18.71 21.48
C GLU A 86 -2.95 18.36 20.06
N SER A 87 -1.99 18.03 19.20
CA SER A 87 -2.30 17.54 17.86
C SER A 87 -2.83 16.12 17.91
N HIS A 88 -3.75 15.79 17.01
CA HIS A 88 -4.27 14.43 16.88
C HIS A 88 -3.41 13.63 15.92
N SER A 89 -3.39 12.31 16.12
CA SER A 89 -2.74 11.40 15.20
C SER A 89 -3.79 10.51 14.56
N GLY A 90 -3.81 10.48 13.22
CA GLY A 90 -4.57 9.49 12.46
C GLY A 90 -3.62 8.56 11.76
N ASN A 91 -3.91 7.26 11.84
CA ASN A 91 -3.09 6.23 11.21
C ASN A 91 -3.93 5.52 10.17
N ILE A 92 -3.51 5.56 8.91
CA ILE A 92 -4.13 4.79 7.84
C ILE A 92 -3.35 3.49 7.62
N LEU A 93 -4.03 2.35 7.73
CA LEU A 93 -3.41 1.05 7.48
C LEU A 93 -3.18 0.85 5.98
N LEU A 94 -2.04 0.25 5.64
CA LEU A 94 -1.61 -0.03 4.27
C LEU A 94 -1.84 -1.52 3.93
N ASP A 95 -3.09 -1.96 3.98
CA ASP A 95 -3.50 -3.36 3.80
C ASP A 95 -3.71 -3.79 2.33
N TRP A 96 -3.45 -2.89 1.37
CA TRP A 96 -3.79 -3.09 -0.04
C TRP A 96 -3.03 -4.21 -0.75
N HIS A 97 -1.84 -4.59 -0.26
CA HIS A 97 -1.01 -5.63 -0.88
C HIS A 97 -1.56 -7.05 -0.70
N GLY A 98 -2.48 -7.26 0.26
CA GLY A 98 -3.09 -8.58 0.53
C GLY A 98 -4.41 -8.80 -0.21
N ILE A 99 -4.98 -7.76 -0.82
CA ILE A 99 -6.33 -7.81 -1.39
C ILE A 99 -6.23 -8.05 -2.90
N LYS A 100 -6.77 -9.18 -3.37
CA LYS A 100 -6.81 -9.49 -4.82
C LYS A 100 -7.49 -8.39 -5.65
N ARG A 101 -8.44 -7.67 -5.04
CA ARG A 101 -9.09 -6.49 -5.60
C ARG A 101 -9.34 -5.47 -4.48
N PRO A 102 -8.55 -4.39 -4.37
CA PRO A 102 -8.74 -3.39 -3.34
C PRO A 102 -10.15 -2.80 -3.45
N GLN A 103 -10.85 -2.73 -2.32
CA GLN A 103 -12.15 -2.06 -2.24
C GLN A 103 -11.89 -0.56 -2.30
N SER A 104 -12.34 0.10 -3.37
CA SER A 104 -12.04 1.52 -3.61
C SER A 104 -12.64 2.47 -2.57
N ASN A 105 -13.57 1.99 -1.76
CA ASN A 105 -14.33 2.77 -0.80
C ASN A 105 -14.05 2.41 0.66
N SER A 106 -13.21 1.42 0.96
CA SER A 106 -12.96 0.99 2.34
C SER A 106 -11.54 1.30 2.79
N PHE A 107 -11.40 1.84 4.00
CA PHE A 107 -10.12 2.13 4.64
C PHE A 107 -10.13 1.61 6.08
N SER A 108 -8.98 1.15 6.55
CA SER A 108 -8.81 0.80 7.95
C SER A 108 -8.00 1.91 8.63
N LEU A 109 -8.58 2.54 9.65
CA LEU A 109 -7.94 3.55 10.47
C LEU A 109 -7.59 3.00 11.84
N ALA A 110 -6.48 3.48 12.39
CA ALA A 110 -6.04 3.18 13.73
C ALA A 110 -5.80 4.46 14.52
N PHE A 111 -6.32 4.50 15.74
CA PHE A 111 -6.17 5.61 16.66
C PHE A 111 -5.42 5.13 17.92
N PRO A 112 -4.32 5.79 18.30
CA PRO A 112 -3.63 5.47 19.52
C PRO A 112 -4.51 5.85 20.72
N PRO A 113 -4.36 5.17 21.87
CA PRO A 113 -4.96 5.62 23.12
C PRO A 113 -4.46 7.04 23.45
N SER A 114 -5.37 7.87 23.99
CA SER A 114 -5.23 9.32 24.17
C SER A 114 -3.91 9.77 24.84
N SER A 115 -3.39 10.91 24.38
CA SER A 115 -2.25 11.73 24.87
C SER A 115 -0.83 11.15 24.79
N VAL A 116 -0.61 10.03 24.08
CA VAL A 116 0.76 9.48 23.94
C VAL A 116 1.28 9.75 22.52
N PRO A 117 2.50 10.30 22.36
CA PRO A 117 3.14 10.40 21.06
C PRO A 117 3.20 9.02 20.39
N PRO A 118 2.89 8.92 19.09
CA PRO A 118 3.01 7.66 18.38
C PRO A 118 4.47 7.16 18.52
N PHE A 119 4.63 5.85 18.76
CA PHE A 119 5.90 5.11 18.81
C PHE A 119 6.75 5.16 20.10
N GLN A 120 6.23 5.70 21.22
CA GLN A 120 7.03 5.78 22.47
C GLN A 120 6.83 4.63 23.49
N HIS A 121 5.83 3.75 23.35
CA HIS A 121 5.61 2.66 24.33
C HIS A 121 5.20 1.32 23.69
N ILE A 122 5.81 0.24 24.19
CA ILE A 122 5.51 -1.17 23.85
C ILE A 122 4.46 -1.77 24.82
N SER A 123 3.97 -1.02 25.80
CA SER A 123 3.14 -1.59 26.85
C SER A 123 2.22 -0.56 27.49
N THR A 124 1.05 -0.36 26.90
CA THR A 124 -0.10 0.19 27.63
C THR A 124 -1.27 -0.76 27.44
N ASP A 125 -1.95 -1.10 28.54
CA ASP A 125 -3.16 -1.95 28.52
C ASP A 125 -4.36 -1.26 27.84
N GLN A 126 -4.21 0.02 27.48
CA GLN A 126 -5.16 0.73 26.64
C GLN A 126 -4.92 0.37 25.18
N GLY A 127 -5.72 -0.55 24.67
CA GLY A 127 -5.60 -1.05 23.31
C GLY A 127 -5.81 0.03 22.24
N TRP A 128 -5.06 -0.10 21.16
CA TRP A 128 -5.32 0.62 19.90
C TRP A 128 -6.77 0.42 19.46
N LYS A 129 -7.40 1.48 18.96
CA LYS A 129 -8.75 1.41 18.39
C LYS A 129 -8.67 1.38 16.87
N PHE A 130 -9.31 0.38 16.27
CA PHE A 130 -9.39 0.22 14.82
C PHE A 130 -10.80 0.54 14.36
N VAL A 131 -10.90 1.26 13.26
CA VAL A 131 -12.17 1.68 12.67
C VAL A 131 -12.11 1.37 11.19
N ALA A 132 -13.07 0.59 10.71
CA ALA A 132 -13.26 0.46 9.27
C ALA A 132 -14.06 1.68 8.80
N VAL A 133 -13.67 2.25 7.68
CA VAL A 133 -14.28 3.47 7.15
C VAL A 133 -14.71 3.22 5.72
N CYS A 134 -15.98 3.45 5.43
CA CYS A 134 -16.55 3.30 4.11
C CYS A 134 -16.98 4.66 3.54
N VAL A 135 -16.47 5.03 2.36
CA VAL A 135 -16.89 6.24 1.65
C VAL A 135 -18.02 5.88 0.68
N GLN A 136 -19.21 6.46 0.88
CA GLN A 136 -20.37 6.22 0.04
C GLN A 136 -20.76 7.50 -0.71
N GLU A 137 -21.12 7.34 -1.99
CA GLU A 137 -21.79 8.38 -2.74
C GLU A 137 -23.29 8.29 -2.45
N THR A 138 -23.86 9.30 -1.81
CA THR A 138 -25.30 9.40 -1.64
C THR A 138 -25.91 9.66 -3.02
N SER A 139 -26.66 8.69 -3.54
CA SER A 139 -27.48 8.92 -4.72
C SER A 139 -28.39 10.11 -4.42
N PRO A 140 -28.41 11.17 -5.25
CA PRO A 140 -29.38 12.24 -5.06
C PRO A 140 -30.74 11.55 -5.01
N ALA A 141 -31.45 11.71 -3.90
CA ALA A 141 -32.76 11.12 -3.72
C ALA A 141 -33.55 11.52 -4.95
N THR A 142 -33.83 10.55 -5.83
CA THR A 142 -34.64 10.81 -7.01
C THR A 142 -35.98 11.19 -6.42
N THR A 143 -36.25 12.49 -6.37
CA THR A 143 -37.55 13.01 -5.98
C THR A 143 -38.49 12.37 -6.99
N SER A 144 -39.10 11.26 -6.57
CA SER A 144 -40.13 10.57 -7.30
C SER A 144 -41.31 11.51 -7.28
N THR A 145 -41.28 12.49 -8.17
CA THR A 145 -42.44 13.26 -8.55
C THR A 145 -43.37 12.23 -9.14
N ALA A 146 -44.37 11.84 -8.35
CA ALA A 146 -45.45 10.98 -8.80
C ALA A 146 -45.93 11.49 -10.16
N PRO A 147 -46.13 10.62 -11.17
CA PRO A 147 -46.64 11.06 -12.45
C PRO A 147 -48.01 11.69 -12.21
N GLU A 148 -48.09 12.99 -12.45
CA GLU A 148 -49.35 13.70 -12.53
C GLU A 148 -50.17 13.02 -13.62
N SER A 149 -51.30 12.46 -13.20
CA SER A 149 -52.21 11.68 -14.03
C SER A 149 -52.66 12.46 -15.25
N LEU A 150 -52.21 12.06 -16.44
CA LEU A 150 -52.80 12.49 -17.70
C LEU A 150 -54.19 11.83 -17.88
N PRO A 151 -55.17 12.57 -18.42
CA PRO A 151 -56.49 12.03 -18.71
C PRO A 151 -56.49 11.11 -19.94
N ALA A 152 -57.54 10.30 -20.00
CA ALA A 152 -57.75 9.13 -20.85
C ALA A 152 -57.53 9.35 -22.36
N ALA A 153 -57.06 8.27 -22.98
CA ALA A 153 -56.89 8.10 -24.42
C ALA A 153 -58.24 8.10 -25.17
N GLU A 154 -58.24 8.74 -26.35
CA GLU A 154 -59.19 8.43 -27.43
C GLU A 154 -58.51 7.56 -28.49
N ASP A 155 -59.23 6.49 -28.83
CA ASP A 155 -59.03 5.53 -29.90
C ASP A 155 -58.93 6.19 -31.28
N ILE A 156 -57.85 5.94 -32.03
CA ILE A 156 -57.91 5.86 -33.50
C ILE A 156 -56.97 4.75 -33.99
N ASN A 157 -57.56 3.60 -34.29
CA ASN A 157 -57.04 2.64 -35.25
C ASN A 157 -57.36 3.11 -36.68
N GLN A 158 -56.38 3.05 -37.58
CA GLN A 158 -56.44 2.57 -38.98
C GLN A 158 -55.40 3.28 -39.86
N PHE A 159 -54.41 2.56 -40.37
CA PHE A 159 -54.31 2.20 -41.80
C PHE A 159 -53.08 1.33 -42.07
N LEU A 160 -53.30 0.25 -42.83
CA LEU A 160 -52.32 -0.66 -43.42
C LEU A 160 -51.57 0.02 -44.58
N ASP A 161 -50.27 -0.25 -44.76
CA ASP A 161 -49.78 -1.01 -45.93
C ASP A 161 -48.29 -1.41 -45.79
N PRO A 162 -47.88 -2.61 -46.25
CA PRO A 162 -46.50 -3.09 -46.22
C PRO A 162 -45.88 -3.14 -47.64
N ASP A 163 -44.69 -2.57 -47.86
CA ASP A 163 -43.75 -3.13 -48.86
C ASP A 163 -42.40 -2.38 -48.90
N LYS A 164 -41.29 -3.12 -48.77
CA LYS A 164 -40.11 -3.11 -49.68
C LYS A 164 -38.91 -3.88 -49.12
N LYS A 165 -38.76 -5.10 -49.63
CA LYS A 165 -37.58 -5.69 -50.33
C LYS A 165 -36.17 -5.34 -49.78
N ARG A 166 -35.45 -6.31 -49.21
CA ARG A 166 -34.58 -7.33 -49.87
C ARG A 166 -33.22 -6.78 -50.34
N THR A 167 -32.13 -7.18 -49.66
CA THR A 167 -30.88 -7.67 -50.29
C THR A 167 -30.00 -8.41 -49.27
N ARG A 168 -29.77 -9.70 -49.55
CA ARG A 168 -28.60 -10.51 -49.12
C ARG A 168 -27.51 -10.36 -50.20
N PHE A 169 -26.25 -10.66 -49.85
CA PHE A 169 -25.07 -11.07 -50.66
C PHE A 169 -23.82 -10.42 -49.98
N PHE A 170 -22.76 -11.10 -49.53
CA PHE A 170 -22.05 -12.29 -50.00
C PHE A 170 -21.47 -13.15 -48.85
N ASP A 171 -21.52 -14.47 -49.04
CA ASP A 171 -20.60 -15.47 -48.51
C ASP A 171 -19.53 -15.82 -49.57
N LEU A 172 -18.48 -16.54 -49.16
CA LEU A 172 -17.30 -17.08 -49.88
C LEU A 172 -16.10 -16.11 -49.87
N ILE A 173 -14.93 -16.46 -49.33
CA ILE A 173 -14.06 -17.59 -49.72
C ILE A 173 -13.32 -18.18 -48.48
N ARG A 174 -13.27 -19.50 -48.43
CA ARG A 174 -12.44 -20.33 -47.54
C ARG A 174 -11.41 -21.06 -48.41
N PRO A 175 -10.14 -21.21 -47.98
CA PRO A 175 -9.31 -22.32 -48.45
C PRO A 175 -9.15 -23.37 -47.35
N ARG A 176 -9.40 -24.63 -47.72
CA ARG A 176 -9.01 -25.85 -47.01
C ARG A 176 -7.55 -26.17 -47.33
N SER A 177 -6.79 -26.66 -46.34
CA SER A 177 -5.89 -27.81 -46.52
C SER A 177 -5.37 -28.35 -45.16
N PRO A 178 -4.92 -29.63 -45.09
CA PRO A 178 -5.11 -30.52 -43.93
C PRO A 178 -3.81 -30.91 -43.21
N GLY A 179 -3.90 -31.42 -41.98
CA GLY A 179 -2.77 -32.02 -41.27
C GLY A 179 -3.15 -32.70 -39.95
N LYS A 180 -2.83 -33.99 -39.84
CA LYS A 180 -3.22 -34.96 -38.80
C LYS A 180 -2.45 -34.80 -37.47
N SER A 181 -3.18 -34.98 -36.34
CA SER A 181 -2.87 -35.68 -35.06
C SER A 181 -1.61 -35.29 -34.23
N PRO A 182 -1.55 -35.52 -32.89
CA PRO A 182 -2.35 -36.43 -32.07
C PRO A 182 -2.97 -35.85 -30.78
N SER A 183 -3.91 -36.62 -30.24
CA SER A 183 -4.57 -36.41 -28.95
C SER A 183 -3.57 -36.37 -27.80
N VAL A 184 -3.50 -35.22 -27.12
CA VAL A 184 -2.87 -35.10 -25.80
C VAL A 184 -3.97 -35.22 -24.76
N VAL A 185 -3.87 -36.24 -23.91
CA VAL A 185 -4.63 -36.37 -22.67
C VAL A 185 -4.18 -35.24 -21.75
N VAL A 186 -4.99 -34.19 -21.65
CA VAL A 186 -4.80 -33.13 -20.66
C VAL A 186 -5.37 -33.65 -19.34
N PHE A 187 -4.47 -33.98 -18.40
CA PHE A 187 -4.82 -34.09 -16.99
C PHE A 187 -5.27 -32.70 -16.51
N GLN A 188 -6.54 -32.59 -16.10
CA GLN A 188 -7.00 -31.43 -15.34
C GLN A 188 -6.45 -31.53 -13.90
N PRO A 189 -5.70 -30.54 -13.40
CA PRO A 189 -5.45 -30.43 -11.98
C PRO A 189 -6.73 -29.96 -11.29
N GLY A 190 -7.18 -30.74 -10.32
CA GLY A 190 -8.36 -30.45 -9.50
C GLY A 190 -8.30 -29.05 -8.91
N THR A 191 -9.29 -28.24 -9.28
CA THR A 191 -9.53 -26.94 -8.66
C THR A 191 -10.16 -27.18 -7.30
N ILE A 192 -9.39 -27.01 -6.23
CA ILE A 192 -9.92 -26.98 -4.87
C ILE A 192 -10.55 -25.59 -4.69
N TYR A 193 -11.89 -25.55 -4.69
CA TYR A 193 -12.65 -24.36 -4.34
C TYR A 193 -12.55 -24.09 -2.84
N PHE A 194 -12.01 -22.95 -2.44
CA PHE A 194 -12.41 -22.35 -1.17
C PHE A 194 -13.70 -21.57 -1.42
N LYS A 195 -14.82 -22.25 -1.12
CA LYS A 195 -16.14 -21.62 -1.03
C LYS A 195 -16.12 -20.77 0.25
N LEU A 196 -15.99 -19.45 0.11
CA LEU A 196 -16.43 -18.52 1.15
C LEU A 196 -17.95 -18.66 1.22
N SER A 197 -18.43 -19.29 2.28
CA SER A 197 -19.82 -19.64 2.52
C SER A 197 -20.74 -18.43 2.41
N ASP A 198 -21.81 -18.59 1.64
CA ASP A 198 -23.01 -17.76 1.69
C ASP A 198 -23.55 -17.76 3.13
N VAL A 199 -23.64 -16.59 3.77
CA VAL A 199 -24.31 -16.44 5.06
C VAL A 199 -25.82 -16.50 4.81
N VAL A 200 -26.38 -17.69 4.98
CA VAL A 200 -27.81 -17.94 5.13
C VAL A 200 -28.28 -17.29 6.44
N SER A 201 -29.18 -16.33 6.33
CA SER A 201 -29.86 -15.71 7.48
C SER A 201 -30.82 -16.72 8.11
N TYR A 202 -30.58 -17.11 9.37
CA TYR A 202 -31.56 -17.82 10.19
C TYR A 202 -32.30 -16.84 11.11
N PRO A 203 -33.62 -16.94 11.27
CA PRO A 203 -34.35 -16.18 12.28
C PRO A 203 -34.13 -16.84 13.65
N TYR A 204 -33.52 -16.10 14.58
CA TYR A 204 -33.35 -16.56 15.96
C TYR A 204 -34.57 -16.14 16.80
N SER A 205 -35.25 -17.13 17.40
CA SER A 205 -36.34 -16.95 18.34
C SER A 205 -35.81 -16.60 19.74
N ALA A 206 -36.34 -15.52 20.33
CA ALA A 206 -35.99 -15.08 21.67
C ALA A 206 -36.59 -15.99 22.77
N PRO A 207 -35.88 -16.26 23.88
CA PRO A 207 -36.48 -16.91 25.03
C PRO A 207 -37.25 -15.91 25.90
N SER A 208 -38.49 -16.26 26.20
CA SER A 208 -39.38 -15.58 27.13
C SER A 208 -38.90 -15.73 28.58
N GLY A 209 -38.55 -14.60 29.22
CA GLY A 209 -38.24 -14.49 30.65
C GLY A 209 -39.16 -13.47 31.34
N ARG A 210 -39.68 -13.86 32.50
CA ARG A 210 -40.81 -13.29 33.24
C ARG A 210 -40.69 -11.81 33.65
N GLN A 211 -41.88 -11.20 33.66
CA GLN A 211 -42.25 -9.87 34.13
C GLN A 211 -41.96 -9.64 35.62
N SER A 212 -41.52 -8.43 35.96
CA SER A 212 -41.85 -7.77 37.23
C SER A 212 -42.16 -6.30 36.94
N SER A 213 -43.38 -5.92 37.31
CA SER A 213 -44.01 -4.61 37.11
C SER A 213 -43.52 -3.59 38.13
N VAL A 214 -43.09 -2.41 37.67
CA VAL A 214 -43.16 -1.16 38.45
C VAL A 214 -43.61 -0.03 37.52
N ALA A 215 -44.56 0.74 38.02
CA ALA A 215 -45.37 1.72 37.31
C ALA A 215 -44.63 3.04 36.98
N GLY A 216 -45.03 3.63 35.85
CA GLY A 216 -45.42 5.05 35.76
C GLY A 216 -44.34 6.12 35.80
N GLY A 217 -43.94 6.61 34.63
CA GLY A 217 -43.29 7.91 34.49
C GLY A 217 -43.13 8.32 33.02
N ARG A 218 -44.00 9.21 32.54
CA ARG A 218 -43.77 9.93 31.26
C ARG A 218 -42.59 10.89 31.48
N GLY A 219 -41.42 10.51 30.98
CA GLY A 219 -40.20 11.31 31.00
C GLY A 219 -39.75 11.61 29.58
N SER A 220 -39.50 12.89 29.35
CA SER A 220 -39.06 13.55 28.12
C SER A 220 -37.87 12.89 27.42
N THR A 221 -37.83 13.02 26.10
CA THR A 221 -36.66 12.78 25.24
C THR A 221 -35.36 13.28 25.89
N PRO A 222 -34.30 12.47 25.99
CA PRO A 222 -33.03 12.94 26.53
C PRO A 222 -32.39 13.91 25.53
N GLY A 223 -32.31 15.17 25.93
CA GLY A 223 -31.51 16.17 25.23
C GLY A 223 -30.03 15.77 25.27
N LEU A 224 -29.34 15.97 24.15
CA LEU A 224 -27.89 15.89 24.03
C LEU A 224 -27.23 16.62 25.22
N THR A 225 -26.65 15.86 26.14
CA THR A 225 -25.75 16.41 27.15
C THR A 225 -24.58 17.04 26.43
N LYS A 226 -24.31 18.32 26.71
CA LYS A 226 -23.12 19.01 26.18
C LYS A 226 -21.88 18.14 26.44
N PRO A 227 -21.01 17.93 25.44
CA PRO A 227 -19.82 17.12 25.60
C PRO A 227 -18.97 17.68 26.74
N LEU A 228 -18.41 16.80 27.57
CA LEU A 228 -17.47 17.18 28.62
C LEU A 228 -16.32 18.01 28.00
N PRO A 229 -15.97 19.18 28.57
CA PRO A 229 -14.85 19.98 28.09
C PRO A 229 -13.59 19.11 28.00
N GLY A 230 -13.00 19.03 26.81
CA GLY A 230 -11.74 18.29 26.58
C GLY A 230 -11.86 16.86 26.02
N SER A 231 -13.07 16.37 25.70
CA SER A 231 -13.22 15.08 25.01
C SER A 231 -13.45 15.30 23.52
N CYS A 232 -12.46 14.92 22.70
CA CYS A 232 -12.49 15.20 21.27
C CYS A 232 -13.61 14.33 20.59
N PRO A 233 -14.56 14.90 19.82
CA PRO A 233 -15.77 14.24 19.28
C PRO A 233 -15.53 12.89 18.60
N LEU A 234 -14.47 12.78 17.79
CA LEU A 234 -14.08 11.53 17.15
C LEU A 234 -13.82 10.44 18.20
N SER A 235 -13.20 10.75 19.35
CA SER A 235 -12.95 9.76 20.40
C SER A 235 -14.23 9.31 21.13
N GLN A 236 -15.24 10.19 21.20
CA GLN A 236 -16.55 9.91 21.79
C GLN A 236 -17.44 9.07 20.88
N CYS A 237 -17.26 9.14 19.56
CA CYS A 237 -17.95 8.25 18.62
C CYS A 237 -17.67 6.77 18.91
N TYR A 238 -16.65 6.43 19.71
CA TYR A 238 -16.19 5.06 19.99
C TYR A 238 -16.67 4.47 21.33
N GLY A 239 -17.92 4.72 21.71
CA GLY A 239 -18.54 4.11 22.90
C GLY A 239 -18.66 2.57 22.78
N PRO A 240 -18.74 1.84 23.90
CA PRO A 240 -18.72 0.36 23.95
C PRO A 240 -19.96 -0.35 23.39
N ALA A 241 -20.90 0.37 22.77
CA ALA A 241 -22.12 -0.20 22.20
C ALA A 241 -22.01 -0.29 20.67
N GLN A 242 -22.29 -1.47 20.11
CA GLN A 242 -22.17 -1.88 18.70
C GLN A 242 -23.17 -1.18 17.74
N THR A 243 -23.61 0.03 18.04
CA THR A 243 -24.42 0.81 17.10
C THR A 243 -23.52 1.39 16.00
N PRO A 244 -23.96 1.41 14.73
CA PRO A 244 -23.17 1.95 13.62
C PRO A 244 -22.65 3.34 14.01
N HIS A 245 -21.32 3.44 14.08
CA HIS A 245 -20.64 4.66 14.48
C HIS A 245 -20.94 5.71 13.40
N GLY A 246 -21.27 6.93 13.84
CA GLY A 246 -21.97 7.92 13.02
C GLY A 246 -21.36 8.25 11.66
N THR A 247 -22.13 8.97 10.86
CA THR A 247 -21.65 9.51 9.59
C THR A 247 -20.81 10.76 9.81
N ILE A 248 -19.75 10.90 9.03
CA ILE A 248 -18.97 12.12 8.93
C ILE A 248 -19.24 12.74 7.55
N PRO A 249 -19.76 13.98 7.48
CA PRO A 249 -19.93 14.66 6.20
C PRO A 249 -18.56 15.05 5.61
N VAL A 250 -18.42 14.92 4.29
CA VAL A 250 -17.22 15.40 3.59
C VAL A 250 -17.36 16.90 3.31
N PRO A 251 -16.41 17.74 3.76
CA PRO A 251 -16.50 19.17 3.51
C PRO A 251 -16.48 19.48 2.00
N ASP A 252 -17.33 20.41 1.59
CA ASP A 252 -17.53 20.83 0.19
C ASP A 252 -18.05 19.73 -0.75
N SER A 253 -18.72 18.70 -0.20
CA SER A 253 -19.41 17.68 -1.00
C SER A 253 -20.73 17.29 -0.36
N ASP A 254 -21.84 17.60 -1.05
CA ASP A 254 -23.19 17.19 -0.63
C ASP A 254 -23.49 15.72 -0.98
N LEU A 255 -22.58 15.07 -1.71
CA LEU A 255 -22.80 13.74 -2.28
C LEU A 255 -21.95 12.65 -1.61
N LEU A 256 -21.01 13.01 -0.74
CA LEU A 256 -20.09 12.05 -0.13
C LEU A 256 -20.29 12.00 1.37
N GLU A 257 -20.62 10.81 1.86
CA GLU A 257 -20.71 10.50 3.28
C GLU A 257 -19.67 9.45 3.67
N ILE A 258 -19.07 9.64 4.84
CA ILE A 258 -18.12 8.70 5.40
C ILE A 258 -18.80 7.96 6.55
N HIS A 259 -18.95 6.65 6.38
CA HIS A 259 -19.53 5.78 7.39
C HIS A 259 -18.43 5.13 8.22
N LEU A 260 -18.54 5.26 9.55
CA LEU A 260 -17.66 4.57 10.48
C LEU A 260 -18.25 3.20 10.82
N LEU A 261 -17.58 2.15 10.37
CA LEU A 261 -17.97 0.77 10.62
C LEU A 261 -17.12 0.19 11.76
N PRO A 262 -17.72 -0.63 12.64
CA PRO A 262 -16.93 -1.42 13.57
C PRO A 262 -15.97 -2.30 12.76
N HIS A 263 -14.72 -2.34 13.20
CA HIS A 263 -13.72 -3.19 12.55
C HIS A 263 -13.96 -4.65 13.00
N ASP A 264 -14.40 -5.52 12.08
CA ASP A 264 -14.78 -6.91 12.36
C ASP A 264 -13.63 -7.79 12.89
N GLN A 265 -12.38 -7.36 12.75
CA GLN A 265 -11.29 -8.06 13.39
C GLN A 265 -11.36 -7.82 14.90
N GLN A 266 -11.84 -8.84 15.62
CA GLN A 266 -11.76 -8.85 17.08
C GLN A 266 -10.32 -8.49 17.47
N PRO A 267 -10.11 -7.41 18.23
CA PRO A 267 -8.79 -6.98 18.64
C PRO A 267 -8.26 -8.01 19.62
N GLY A 268 -7.65 -9.08 19.12
CA GLY A 268 -6.74 -9.85 19.93
C GLY A 268 -5.69 -8.86 20.41
N SER A 269 -5.63 -8.61 21.73
CA SER A 269 -4.87 -7.55 22.39
C SER A 269 -3.63 -7.14 21.60
N ILE A 270 -3.75 -6.06 20.84
CA ILE A 270 -2.63 -5.48 20.10
C ILE A 270 -1.69 -4.93 21.16
N GLY A 271 -0.51 -5.53 21.25
CA GLY A 271 0.47 -5.27 22.30
C GLY A 271 1.10 -3.89 22.17
N GLY A 272 1.02 -3.26 21.00
CA GLY A 272 1.51 -1.91 20.76
C GLY A 272 1.83 -1.68 19.29
N SER A 273 2.45 -0.54 19.02
CA SER A 273 3.00 -0.19 17.72
C SER A 273 4.45 0.26 17.87
N ILE A 274 5.25 0.06 16.83
CA ILE A 274 6.61 0.57 16.76
C ILE A 274 6.84 1.28 15.43
N SER A 275 7.75 2.25 15.39
CA SER A 275 8.17 2.85 14.14
C SER A 275 9.13 1.92 13.39
N LEU A 276 9.09 1.97 12.06
CA LEU A 276 9.99 1.19 11.20
C LEU A 276 11.46 1.44 11.53
N GLN A 277 11.81 2.67 11.90
CA GLN A 277 13.17 3.04 12.28
C GLN A 277 13.73 2.22 13.44
N ILE A 278 12.89 1.76 14.37
CA ILE A 278 13.35 0.96 15.52
C ILE A 278 13.52 -0.51 15.14
N LEU A 279 12.76 -0.98 14.13
CA LEU A 279 12.80 -2.36 13.65
C LEU A 279 14.00 -2.67 12.77
N LEU A 280 14.55 -1.66 12.09
CA LEU A 280 15.71 -1.86 11.23
C LEU A 280 16.99 -2.06 12.06
N PRO A 281 17.88 -2.98 11.65
CA PRO A 281 19.20 -3.13 12.24
C PRO A 281 19.95 -1.80 12.26
N GLY A 282 20.71 -1.56 13.34
CA GLY A 282 21.46 -0.31 13.58
C GLY A 282 20.79 0.73 14.49
N SER A 283 19.47 0.66 14.70
CA SER A 283 18.75 1.54 15.65
C SER A 283 19.11 1.35 17.14
N VAL A 284 18.98 2.40 17.96
CA VAL A 284 19.67 2.54 19.27
C VAL A 284 19.22 1.53 20.35
N SER A 285 18.06 0.88 20.24
CA SER A 285 17.51 0.05 21.33
C SER A 285 17.88 -1.43 21.25
N LYS A 286 18.92 -1.86 21.97
CA LYS A 286 19.35 -3.27 22.08
C LYS A 286 18.27 -4.22 22.63
N ARG A 287 17.38 -3.73 23.50
CA ARG A 287 16.35 -4.56 24.17
C ARG A 287 15.21 -4.95 23.23
N ILE A 288 14.83 -4.05 22.33
CA ILE A 288 13.75 -4.29 21.35
C ILE A 288 14.28 -5.15 20.20
N LYS A 289 15.53 -4.93 19.78
CA LYS A 289 16.19 -5.71 18.72
C LYS A 289 16.25 -7.21 18.98
N ALA A 290 16.49 -7.62 20.23
CA ALA A 290 16.50 -9.05 20.59
C ALA A 290 15.14 -9.73 20.39
N GLN A 291 14.06 -8.96 20.27
CA GLN A 291 12.68 -9.44 20.21
C GLN A 291 11.95 -9.08 18.90
N SER A 292 12.60 -8.39 17.95
CA SER A 292 11.90 -7.82 16.79
C SER A 292 12.72 -7.81 15.50
N ASN A 293 13.52 -8.84 15.26
CA ASN A 293 14.10 -9.03 13.93
C ASN A 293 12.98 -9.34 12.94
N MET A 294 12.69 -8.39 12.06
CA MET A 294 11.70 -8.59 11.01
C MET A 294 12.14 -9.74 10.11
N THR A 295 11.26 -10.71 9.92
CA THR A 295 11.46 -11.73 8.91
C THR A 295 11.54 -11.08 7.53
N ARG A 296 12.22 -11.75 6.61
CA ARG A 296 12.28 -11.34 5.20
C ARG A 296 10.88 -11.08 4.63
N LYS A 297 9.91 -11.95 4.94
CA LYS A 297 8.51 -11.80 4.51
C LYS A 297 7.87 -10.51 5.03
N GLU A 298 8.02 -10.22 6.31
CA GLU A 298 7.48 -8.98 6.91
C GLU A 298 8.10 -7.74 6.26
N ARG A 299 9.42 -7.73 6.02
CA ARG A 299 10.11 -6.62 5.34
C ARG A 299 9.56 -6.36 3.94
N PHE A 300 9.42 -7.40 3.12
CA PHE A 300 8.87 -7.24 1.77
C PHE A 300 7.36 -6.98 1.76
N GLY A 301 6.63 -7.43 2.79
CA GLY A 301 5.22 -7.06 2.98
C GLY A 301 5.08 -5.57 3.26
N ILE A 302 5.93 -5.01 4.12
CA ILE A 302 5.99 -3.55 4.35
C ILE A 302 6.40 -2.82 3.08
N ALA A 303 7.39 -3.33 2.34
CA ALA A 303 7.82 -2.73 1.07
C ALA A 303 6.67 -2.67 0.04
N ALA A 304 5.94 -3.78 -0.14
CA ALA A 304 4.77 -3.83 -1.00
C ALA A 304 3.69 -2.83 -0.54
N ALA A 305 3.37 -2.83 0.75
CA ALA A 305 2.41 -1.89 1.35
C ALA A 305 2.77 -0.42 1.07
N LEU A 306 4.05 -0.05 1.21
CA LEU A 306 4.51 1.32 0.95
C LEU A 306 4.40 1.70 -0.53
N THR A 307 4.68 0.78 -1.48
CA THR A 307 4.52 1.08 -2.92
C THR A 307 3.06 1.31 -3.30
N TRP A 308 2.13 0.51 -2.76
CA TRP A 308 0.69 0.73 -2.92
C TRP A 308 0.23 2.02 -2.23
N GLY A 309 0.68 2.26 -1.00
CA GLY A 309 0.36 3.48 -0.26
C GLY A 309 0.85 4.73 -0.98
N THR A 310 2.03 4.70 -1.59
CA THR A 310 2.52 5.77 -2.46
C THR A 310 1.55 6.03 -3.61
N MET A 311 1.12 4.99 -4.33
CA MET A 311 0.15 5.12 -5.43
C MET A 311 -1.18 5.74 -4.97
N TYR A 312 -1.69 5.35 -3.81
CA TYR A 312 -3.00 5.80 -3.34
C TYR A 312 -2.98 7.14 -2.58
N LEU A 313 -1.86 7.48 -1.96
CA LEU A 313 -1.80 8.60 -1.01
C LEU A 313 -0.90 9.75 -1.47
N CYS A 314 -0.03 9.56 -2.47
CA CYS A 314 0.72 10.67 -3.06
C CYS A 314 -0.22 11.77 -3.55
N ASP A 315 0.19 13.02 -3.40
CA ASP A 315 -0.59 14.23 -3.70
C ASP A 315 -1.81 14.44 -2.79
N SER A 316 -1.95 13.63 -1.73
CA SER A 316 -2.92 13.85 -0.65
C SER A 316 -2.20 14.25 0.63
N ALA A 317 -2.92 14.88 1.56
CA ALA A 317 -2.36 15.24 2.86
C ALA A 317 -2.03 14.02 3.76
N TRP A 318 -2.35 12.79 3.32
CA TRP A 318 -1.89 11.58 4.01
C TRP A 318 -0.40 11.31 3.87
N LEU A 319 0.22 11.78 2.77
CA LEU A 319 1.61 11.49 2.46
C LEU A 319 2.33 12.77 2.09
N ASN A 320 3.23 13.20 2.97
CA ASN A 320 4.08 14.36 2.74
C ASN A 320 5.06 14.13 1.58
N GLU A 321 5.80 15.18 1.21
CA GLU A 321 6.87 15.10 0.21
C GLU A 321 7.96 14.07 0.56
N SER A 322 8.07 13.65 1.81
CA SER A 322 9.02 12.64 2.28
C SER A 322 8.33 11.51 3.06
N ILE A 323 8.71 10.27 2.74
CA ILE A 323 8.34 9.08 3.51
C ILE A 323 9.39 8.85 4.60
N GLU A 324 9.10 9.35 5.80
CA GLU A 324 10.01 9.26 6.94
C GLU A 324 9.79 7.96 7.73
N SER A 325 10.88 7.30 8.17
CA SER A 325 10.77 6.03 8.92
C SER A 325 10.02 6.17 10.25
N LYS A 326 9.97 7.38 10.82
CA LYS A 326 9.18 7.68 12.02
C LYS A 326 7.69 7.81 11.74
N ALA A 327 7.28 8.04 10.49
CA ALA A 327 5.87 8.11 10.10
C ALA A 327 5.29 6.73 9.75
N ILE A 328 6.15 5.73 9.53
CA ILE A 328 5.74 4.35 9.24
C ILE A 328 5.66 3.58 10.55
N GLY A 329 4.47 3.16 10.91
CA GLY A 329 4.21 2.32 12.07
C GLY A 329 3.91 0.88 11.71
N VAL A 330 4.24 -0.03 12.62
CA VAL A 330 3.92 -1.46 12.52
C VAL A 330 3.31 -1.90 13.85
N THR A 331 2.22 -2.67 13.80
CA THR A 331 1.52 -3.20 14.98
C THR A 331 2.02 -4.59 15.37
N PHE A 332 1.93 -4.92 16.66
CA PHE A 332 2.29 -6.23 17.21
C PHE A 332 1.14 -6.82 17.99
N LYS A 333 1.01 -8.14 17.97
CA LYS A 333 0.06 -8.84 18.82
C LYS A 333 0.81 -9.47 19.98
N LYS A 334 0.33 -9.24 21.20
CA LYS A 334 0.86 -9.90 22.39
C LYS A 334 0.25 -11.30 22.43
N HIS A 335 1.01 -12.33 22.06
CA HIS A 335 0.52 -13.70 22.19
C HIS A 335 0.65 -14.13 23.65
N GLY A 336 -0.46 -14.52 24.28
CA GLY A 336 -0.51 -14.86 25.71
C GLY A 336 0.59 -15.80 26.17
N GLY A 337 1.57 -15.26 26.90
CA GLY A 337 2.65 -16.00 27.58
C GLY A 337 3.94 -16.21 26.77
N VAL A 338 3.95 -16.04 25.45
CA VAL A 338 5.15 -16.25 24.62
C VAL A 338 5.87 -14.91 24.41
N GLN A 339 7.17 -14.86 24.73
CA GLN A 339 7.99 -13.64 24.66
C GLN A 339 8.39 -13.22 23.23
N ASP A 340 7.77 -13.77 22.20
CA ASP A 340 8.11 -13.47 20.80
C ASP A 340 7.02 -12.60 20.15
N PRO A 341 7.10 -11.26 20.27
CA PRO A 341 6.15 -10.36 19.65
C PRO A 341 6.33 -10.42 18.14
N ARG A 342 5.45 -11.16 17.46
CA ARG A 342 5.41 -11.14 15.99
C ARG A 342 4.72 -9.88 15.49
N ILE A 343 5.24 -9.35 14.39
CA ILE A 343 4.54 -8.30 13.65
C ILE A 343 3.18 -8.85 13.27
N PHE A 344 2.14 -8.15 13.69
CA PHE A 344 0.78 -8.55 13.45
C PHE A 344 0.07 -7.41 12.75
N GLY A 345 -0.41 -7.70 11.54
CA GLY A 345 -1.17 -6.76 10.74
C GLY A 345 -0.31 -6.02 9.71
N HIS A 346 -0.94 -5.02 9.11
CA HIS A 346 -0.36 -4.23 8.04
C HIS A 346 0.32 -2.98 8.62
N PRO A 347 1.40 -2.48 7.99
CA PRO A 347 1.98 -1.21 8.41
C PRO A 347 0.96 -0.09 8.23
N PHE A 348 1.15 1.01 8.94
CA PHE A 348 0.32 2.20 8.82
C PHE A 348 1.16 3.44 8.59
N LEU A 349 0.56 4.45 7.96
CA LEU A 349 1.13 5.79 7.86
C LEU A 349 0.49 6.70 8.88
N ASN A 350 1.35 7.33 9.68
CA ASN A 350 0.99 8.29 10.70
C ASN A 350 0.89 9.70 10.11
N VAL A 351 -0.23 10.36 10.35
CA VAL A 351 -0.45 11.77 10.01
C VAL A 351 -0.84 12.52 11.28
N ILE A 352 -0.28 13.71 11.42
CA ILE A 352 -0.56 14.62 12.54
C ILE A 352 -1.57 15.67 12.05
N PHE A 353 -2.73 15.71 12.70
CA PHE A 353 -3.75 16.72 12.51
C PHE A 353 -3.55 17.82 13.54
N PRO A 354 -3.36 19.08 13.12
CA PRO A 354 -3.03 20.17 14.03
C PRO A 354 -4.17 20.44 15.02
N GLY A 355 -3.81 20.65 16.29
CA GLY A 355 -4.72 21.12 17.33
C GLY A 355 -5.02 22.62 17.23
N SER A 356 -5.91 23.12 18.08
CA SER A 356 -6.44 24.50 18.00
C SER A 356 -5.41 25.62 18.25
N GLN A 357 -4.20 25.30 18.73
CA GLN A 357 -3.20 26.29 19.18
C GLN A 357 -1.81 26.14 18.55
N VAL A 358 -1.66 25.37 17.48
CA VAL A 358 -0.35 25.29 16.80
C VAL A 358 -0.11 26.59 16.03
N MET A 359 0.46 27.60 16.72
CA MET A 359 1.14 28.72 16.07
C MET A 359 2.27 28.11 15.26
N SER A 360 2.25 28.34 13.95
CA SER A 360 3.24 27.82 13.02
C SER A 360 4.61 28.41 13.36
N ASP A 361 5.45 27.66 14.07
CA ASP A 361 6.88 27.92 14.06
C ASP A 361 7.37 27.65 12.64
N GLN A 362 7.71 28.72 11.95
CA GLN A 362 8.31 28.68 10.63
C GLN A 362 9.63 27.90 10.74
N THR A 363 9.62 26.66 10.27
CA THR A 363 10.83 25.87 10.08
C THR A 363 11.78 26.64 9.17
N VAL A 364 12.89 27.09 9.74
CA VAL A 364 14.05 27.63 9.04
C VAL A 364 14.46 26.61 7.98
N GLN A 365 14.18 26.91 6.71
CA GLN A 365 14.69 26.12 5.59
C GLN A 365 16.20 26.33 5.50
N THR A 366 16.96 25.31 5.90
CA THR A 366 18.41 25.28 5.76
C THR A 366 18.76 25.34 4.26
N LYS A 367 19.47 26.39 3.85
CA LYS A 367 19.90 26.69 2.47
C LYS A 367 20.84 25.64 1.84
N GLU A 368 21.25 24.61 2.56
CA GLU A 368 22.26 23.63 2.09
C GLU A 368 21.74 22.62 1.04
N ASN A 369 20.43 22.55 0.78
CA ASN A 369 19.85 21.52 -0.11
C ASN A 369 19.55 21.97 -1.54
N GLU A 370 19.82 23.22 -1.94
CA GLU A 370 19.35 23.75 -3.23
C GLU A 370 20.00 23.08 -4.46
N LEU A 371 21.23 22.54 -4.32
CA LEU A 371 21.91 21.80 -5.39
C LEU A 371 21.47 20.33 -5.49
N VAL A 372 21.09 19.69 -4.37
CA VAL A 372 20.59 18.31 -4.32
C VAL A 372 19.13 18.24 -4.80
N VAL A 373 18.35 19.28 -4.52
CA VAL A 373 16.96 19.42 -4.99
C VAL A 373 16.86 19.43 -6.52
N LYS A 374 17.92 19.83 -7.25
CA LYS A 374 17.94 19.77 -8.72
C LYS A 374 18.10 18.35 -9.29
N GLN A 375 18.65 17.41 -8.53
CA GLN A 375 18.83 16.03 -8.98
C GLN A 375 17.62 15.14 -8.66
N ILE A 376 16.87 15.47 -7.61
CA ILE A 376 15.70 14.71 -7.18
C ILE A 376 14.44 15.30 -7.82
N GLN A 377 13.94 14.66 -8.87
CA GLN A 377 12.73 15.11 -9.58
C GLN A 377 11.46 14.90 -8.74
N ASN A 378 11.41 13.85 -7.92
CA ASN A 378 10.29 13.57 -7.03
C ASN A 378 10.79 13.08 -5.67
N LYS A 379 10.65 13.93 -4.64
CA LYS A 379 11.13 13.65 -3.28
C LYS A 379 10.42 12.45 -2.64
N THR A 380 9.12 12.29 -2.90
CA THR A 380 8.35 11.17 -2.34
C THR A 380 8.84 9.84 -2.90
N LEU A 381 9.14 9.77 -4.19
CA LEU A 381 9.70 8.55 -4.80
C LEU A 381 11.15 8.29 -4.41
N CYS A 382 11.97 9.33 -4.27
CA CYS A 382 13.33 9.17 -3.77
C CYS A 382 13.34 8.65 -2.32
N SER A 383 12.50 9.21 -1.45
CA SER A 383 12.36 8.72 -0.07
C SER A 383 11.77 7.31 -0.02
N LEU A 384 10.78 6.98 -0.86
CA LEU A 384 10.31 5.61 -1.02
C LEU A 384 11.46 4.66 -1.41
N ALA A 385 12.29 5.03 -2.38
CA ALA A 385 13.41 4.20 -2.82
C ALA A 385 14.38 3.89 -1.67
N ILE A 386 14.66 4.88 -0.83
CA ILE A 386 15.47 4.70 0.38
C ILE A 386 14.80 3.71 1.34
N ARG A 387 13.49 3.81 1.60
CA ARG A 387 12.78 2.85 2.47
C ARG A 387 12.77 1.44 1.89
N LEU A 388 12.58 1.31 0.58
CA LEU A 388 12.68 0.00 -0.11
C LEU A 388 14.09 -0.57 -0.03
N MET A 389 15.12 0.26 -0.01
CA MET A 389 16.51 -0.15 0.15
C MET A 389 16.79 -0.64 1.57
N GLU A 390 16.37 0.11 2.58
CA GLU A 390 16.48 -0.29 3.99
C GLU A 390 15.78 -1.63 4.24
N LEU A 391 14.54 -1.76 3.75
CA LEU A 391 13.75 -2.98 3.85
C LEU A 391 14.35 -4.14 3.05
N GLY A 392 14.98 -3.88 1.90
CA GLY A 392 15.59 -4.93 1.08
C GLY A 392 16.90 -5.45 1.69
N LEU A 393 17.78 -4.55 2.11
CA LEU A 393 19.11 -4.86 2.65
C LEU A 393 19.11 -5.20 4.14
N ASP A 394 17.99 -4.99 4.84
CA ASP A 394 17.90 -5.17 6.30
C ASP A 394 18.86 -4.27 7.07
N LYS A 395 18.96 -3.01 6.65
CA LYS A 395 19.88 -2.03 7.25
C LYS A 395 19.19 -0.69 7.33
N ASP A 396 19.34 0.00 8.46
CA ASP A 396 18.95 1.41 8.48
C ASP A 396 19.86 2.25 7.56
N PHE A 397 19.35 3.36 7.04
CA PHE A 397 20.12 4.17 6.10
C PHE A 397 21.37 4.80 6.73
N GLY A 398 21.38 4.99 8.05
CA GLY A 398 22.56 5.44 8.80
C GLY A 398 23.68 4.40 8.81
N GLN A 399 23.36 3.10 8.81
CA GLN A 399 24.34 2.04 8.60
C GLN A 399 24.91 2.06 7.19
N LEU A 400 24.06 2.20 6.17
CA LEU A 400 24.51 2.32 4.79
C LEU A 400 25.47 3.51 4.61
N ARG A 401 25.14 4.65 5.24
CA ARG A 401 26.04 5.82 5.25
C ARG A 401 27.41 5.51 5.87
N LYS A 402 27.45 4.83 7.02
CA LYS A 402 28.72 4.41 7.65
C LYS A 402 29.53 3.47 6.76
N GLU A 403 28.89 2.48 6.16
CA GLU A 403 29.55 1.53 5.25
C GLU A 403 30.13 2.26 4.02
N TYR A 404 29.39 3.25 3.49
CA TYR A 404 29.88 4.09 2.40
C TYR A 404 31.11 4.92 2.81
N ASP A 405 31.05 5.56 3.99
CA ASP A 405 32.14 6.38 4.51
C ASP A 405 33.41 5.53 4.78
N GLU A 406 33.25 4.30 5.30
CA GLU A 406 34.34 3.35 5.51
C GLU A 406 35.01 2.90 4.20
N GLU A 407 34.24 2.74 3.11
CA GLU A 407 34.75 2.30 1.81
C GLU A 407 35.40 3.44 1.00
N PHE A 408 34.92 4.69 1.14
CA PHE A 408 35.34 5.82 0.31
C PHE A 408 36.00 6.99 1.03
N SER A 409 36.12 7.01 2.36
CA SER A 409 36.72 8.14 3.08
C SER A 409 37.49 7.81 4.36
N PRO A 410 38.78 7.46 4.23
CA PRO A 410 39.77 7.73 5.28
C PRO A 410 40.23 9.19 5.32
N ASP A 411 40.36 9.86 4.15
CA ASP A 411 41.15 11.11 4.02
C ASP A 411 40.45 12.28 3.28
N SER A 412 39.17 12.15 2.92
CA SER A 412 38.47 13.22 2.17
C SER A 412 37.81 14.20 3.13
N GLY A 413 38.40 15.39 3.29
CA GLY A 413 37.91 16.43 4.19
C GLY A 413 36.44 16.81 3.96
N GLY A 414 35.55 16.30 4.82
CA GLY A 414 34.30 16.94 5.25
C GLY A 414 33.20 17.18 4.21
N VAL A 415 33.30 16.70 2.97
CA VAL A 415 32.20 16.88 2.00
C VAL A 415 31.06 15.94 2.34
N SER A 416 29.96 16.48 2.86
CA SER A 416 28.73 15.73 3.14
C SER A 416 28.16 15.14 1.85
N VAL A 417 28.21 13.81 1.72
CA VAL A 417 27.64 13.10 0.57
C VAL A 417 26.12 12.99 0.73
N SER A 418 25.40 13.28 -0.35
CA SER A 418 23.93 13.26 -0.36
C SER A 418 23.39 11.83 -0.19
N ASP A 419 22.21 11.71 0.44
CA ASP A 419 21.52 10.42 0.57
C ASP A 419 21.29 9.75 -0.80
N PHE A 420 21.05 10.55 -1.84
CA PHE A 420 20.87 10.04 -3.20
C PHE A 420 22.12 9.29 -3.71
N GLU A 421 23.33 9.83 -3.50
CA GLU A 421 24.56 9.19 -3.98
C GLU A 421 24.87 7.91 -3.20
N ILE A 422 24.63 7.91 -1.88
CA ILE A 422 24.77 6.70 -1.04
C ILE A 422 23.78 5.63 -1.51
N ALA A 423 22.50 5.98 -1.68
CA ALA A 423 21.49 5.06 -2.18
C ALA A 423 21.85 4.52 -3.58
N ARG A 424 22.37 5.39 -4.45
CA ARG A 424 22.81 5.00 -5.80
C ARG A 424 23.95 3.99 -5.75
N PHE A 425 24.88 4.13 -4.80
CA PHE A 425 25.98 3.21 -4.58
C PHE A 425 25.48 1.81 -4.18
N PHE A 426 24.60 1.71 -3.18
CA PHE A 426 24.07 0.43 -2.69
C PHE A 426 23.01 -0.22 -3.60
N LEU A 427 22.56 0.45 -4.65
CA LEU A 427 21.54 -0.08 -5.56
C LEU A 427 21.92 -1.44 -6.16
N HIS A 428 23.20 -1.69 -6.46
CA HIS A 428 23.63 -2.98 -7.00
C HIS A 428 23.54 -4.12 -5.97
N SER A 429 23.73 -3.83 -4.68
CA SER A 429 23.61 -4.81 -3.60
C SER A 429 22.19 -5.40 -3.52
N LEU A 430 21.17 -4.58 -3.80
CA LEU A 430 19.78 -5.04 -3.88
C LEU A 430 19.56 -6.11 -4.96
N GLY A 431 20.27 -6.04 -6.09
CA GLY A 431 20.15 -7.05 -7.15
C GLY A 431 20.58 -8.43 -6.70
N ARG A 432 21.61 -8.48 -5.86
CA ARG A 432 22.15 -9.71 -5.27
C ARG A 432 21.20 -10.27 -4.21
N ASP A 433 20.69 -9.41 -3.34
CA ASP A 433 19.96 -9.85 -2.15
C ASP A 433 18.46 -10.02 -2.41
N CYS A 434 17.87 -9.13 -3.21
CA CYS A 434 16.43 -9.03 -3.46
C CYS A 434 16.02 -9.42 -4.89
N GLY A 435 17.00 -9.60 -5.79
CA GLY A 435 16.78 -9.88 -7.21
C GLY A 435 16.70 -8.62 -8.07
N ILE A 436 17.00 -8.80 -9.36
CA ILE A 436 17.14 -7.71 -10.34
C ILE A 436 15.84 -6.90 -10.53
N ASN A 437 14.68 -7.54 -10.45
CA ASN A 437 13.38 -6.88 -10.60
C ASN A 437 13.13 -5.89 -9.46
N TYR A 438 13.47 -6.27 -8.22
CA TYR A 438 13.37 -5.37 -7.06
C TYR A 438 14.37 -4.22 -7.18
N GLN A 439 15.63 -4.51 -7.53
CA GLN A 439 16.64 -3.49 -7.77
C GLN A 439 16.17 -2.46 -8.82
N ASN A 440 15.61 -2.93 -9.93
CA ASN A 440 15.11 -2.06 -10.99
C ASN A 440 13.98 -1.18 -10.49
N ALA A 441 13.01 -1.73 -9.76
CA ALA A 441 11.92 -0.97 -9.15
C ALA A 441 12.44 0.15 -8.23
N VAL A 442 13.41 -0.16 -7.36
CA VAL A 442 14.06 0.84 -6.49
C VAL A 442 14.82 1.89 -7.33
N GLY A 443 15.50 1.46 -8.40
CA GLY A 443 16.20 2.35 -9.32
C GLY A 443 15.27 3.31 -10.06
N HIS A 444 14.09 2.86 -10.46
CA HIS A 444 13.06 3.69 -11.09
C HIS A 444 12.58 4.79 -10.14
N CYS A 445 12.29 4.44 -8.87
CA CYS A 445 11.92 5.42 -7.85
C CYS A 445 13.06 6.40 -7.53
N LEU A 446 14.28 5.89 -7.32
CA LEU A 446 15.43 6.69 -6.90
C LEU A 446 15.80 7.74 -7.95
N ARG A 447 15.90 7.32 -9.21
CA ARG A 447 16.39 8.15 -10.33
C ARG A 447 15.28 8.74 -11.19
N PHE A 448 14.02 8.54 -10.79
CA PHE A 448 12.82 8.94 -11.54
C PHE A 448 12.85 8.46 -13.01
N LEU A 449 13.16 7.19 -13.24
CA LEU A 449 13.30 6.63 -14.59
C LEU A 449 11.95 6.19 -15.17
N PHE A 450 10.99 7.11 -15.24
CA PHE A 450 9.68 6.84 -15.82
C PHE A 450 9.57 7.46 -17.21
N ALA A 451 8.92 6.76 -18.14
CA ALA A 451 8.65 7.33 -19.45
C ALA A 451 7.68 8.52 -19.33
N GLY A 452 7.90 9.57 -20.12
CA GLY A 452 7.01 10.73 -20.16
C GLY A 452 7.68 12.04 -19.74
N SER A 453 6.88 12.96 -19.20
CA SER A 453 7.32 14.29 -18.80
C SER A 453 8.11 14.22 -17.48
N PRO A 454 9.11 15.10 -17.27
CA PRO A 454 9.70 15.29 -15.93
C PRO A 454 8.66 15.74 -14.88
N GLU A 455 7.51 16.25 -15.31
CA GLU A 455 6.38 16.66 -14.46
C GLU A 455 5.36 15.52 -14.21
N ASN A 456 5.73 14.28 -14.54
CA ASN A 456 4.89 13.11 -14.29
C ASN A 456 4.42 13.08 -12.82
N CYS A 457 3.10 13.00 -12.62
CA CYS A 457 2.48 12.96 -11.31
C CYS A 457 1.39 11.89 -11.25
N PHE A 458 0.96 11.51 -10.04
CA PHE A 458 -0.02 10.44 -9.86
C PHE A 458 -1.45 10.83 -10.28
N GLN A 459 -1.68 12.07 -10.72
CA GLN A 459 -2.92 12.47 -11.41
C GLN A 459 -2.98 11.97 -12.86
N ASP A 460 -1.83 11.72 -13.50
CA ASP A 460 -1.77 11.13 -14.84
C ASP A 460 -1.92 9.60 -14.80
N VAL A 461 -2.94 9.10 -15.51
CA VAL A 461 -3.21 7.66 -15.74
C VAL A 461 -1.97 6.93 -16.27
N ARG A 462 -1.24 7.54 -17.21
CA ARG A 462 -0.08 6.90 -17.86
C ARG A 462 1.06 6.73 -16.86
N PHE A 463 1.27 7.72 -16.01
CA PHE A 463 2.26 7.64 -14.95
C PHE A 463 1.85 6.58 -13.91
N ARG A 464 0.58 6.56 -13.47
CA ARG A 464 0.08 5.50 -12.58
C ARG A 464 0.31 4.11 -13.15
N ARG A 465 -0.01 3.91 -14.44
CA ARG A 465 0.23 2.63 -15.12
C ARG A 465 1.71 2.25 -15.12
N THR A 466 2.58 3.18 -15.50
CA THR A 466 4.02 2.94 -15.57
C THR A 466 4.60 2.65 -14.18
N TYR A 467 4.21 3.41 -13.16
CA TYR A 467 4.61 3.18 -11.77
C TYR A 467 4.15 1.80 -11.30
N PHE A 468 2.91 1.41 -11.61
CA PHE A 468 2.40 0.09 -11.27
C PHE A 468 3.24 -1.03 -11.90
N ASP A 469 3.47 -0.95 -13.21
CA ASP A 469 4.15 -2.00 -13.98
C ASP A 469 5.64 -2.14 -13.62
N MET A 470 6.29 -1.02 -13.25
CA MET A 470 7.73 -0.93 -13.01
C MET A 470 8.13 -0.96 -11.53
N VAL A 471 7.20 -0.66 -10.62
CA VAL A 471 7.49 -0.59 -9.17
C VAL A 471 6.62 -1.55 -8.38
N ILE A 472 5.29 -1.39 -8.41
CA ILE A 472 4.38 -2.19 -7.59
C ILE A 472 4.47 -3.67 -7.96
N ALA A 473 4.31 -4.01 -9.24
CA ALA A 473 4.26 -5.41 -9.65
C ALA A 473 5.57 -6.18 -9.33
N PRO A 474 6.78 -5.65 -9.60
CA PRO A 474 8.03 -6.27 -9.17
C PRO A 474 8.16 -6.45 -7.64
N VAL A 475 7.84 -5.41 -6.85
CA VAL A 475 7.99 -5.45 -5.39
C VAL A 475 6.98 -6.43 -4.76
N GLN A 476 5.72 -6.37 -5.20
CA GLN A 476 4.67 -7.30 -4.78
C GLN A 476 5.02 -8.74 -5.14
N ASN A 477 5.61 -8.99 -6.32
CA ASN A 477 6.01 -10.33 -6.71
C ASN A 477 7.08 -10.91 -5.78
N VAL A 478 8.05 -10.10 -5.35
CA VAL A 478 9.05 -10.54 -4.36
C VAL A 478 8.37 -10.93 -3.04
N TYR A 479 7.40 -10.15 -2.58
CA TYR A 479 6.63 -10.52 -1.39
C TYR A 479 5.86 -11.84 -1.58
N ASN A 480 5.12 -11.98 -2.69
CA ASN A 480 4.30 -13.17 -2.97
C ASN A 480 5.14 -14.46 -3.14
N THR A 481 6.35 -14.36 -3.67
CA THR A 481 7.21 -15.53 -3.94
C THR A 481 7.86 -16.09 -2.68
N ILE A 482 8.03 -15.31 -1.61
CA ILE A 482 8.62 -15.79 -0.35
C ILE A 482 7.78 -16.91 0.29
N ASP A 483 6.46 -16.90 0.08
CA ASP A 483 5.56 -17.92 0.61
C ASP A 483 5.64 -19.25 -0.12
N GLN A 484 5.93 -19.22 -1.42
CA GLN A 484 5.96 -20.43 -2.23
C GLN A 484 7.12 -21.37 -1.83
N TYR A 485 8.25 -20.82 -1.38
CA TYR A 485 9.40 -21.61 -0.95
C TYR A 485 9.27 -22.22 0.45
N GLN A 486 8.45 -21.63 1.34
CA GLN A 486 8.23 -22.19 2.68
C GLN A 486 7.37 -23.47 2.65
N TYR A 487 6.45 -23.59 1.70
CA TYR A 487 5.61 -24.79 1.54
C TYR A 487 6.33 -25.93 0.81
N GLN A 488 7.23 -25.64 -0.14
CA GLN A 488 7.97 -26.68 -0.88
C GLN A 488 9.03 -27.39 -0.02
N ALA A 489 9.47 -26.80 1.09
CA ALA A 489 10.44 -27.40 2.00
C ALA A 489 9.81 -28.33 3.06
N GLN A 490 8.48 -28.50 3.06
CA GLN A 490 7.75 -29.28 4.07
C GLN A 490 7.11 -30.58 3.54
N ASP A 491 7.24 -30.89 2.25
CA ASP A 491 6.90 -32.21 1.70
C ASP A 491 8.16 -33.08 1.59
N PRO A 492 8.36 -34.07 2.49
CA PRO A 492 9.49 -35.00 2.45
C PRO A 492 9.42 -36.05 1.34
#